data_AF-A0A9E4QIP6-F1
#
_entry.id   AF-A0A9E4QIP6-F1
#
_cell.length_a   1.000
_cell.length_b   1.000
_cell.length_c   1.000
_cell.angle_alpha   90.00
_cell.angle_beta   90.00
_cell.angle_gamma   90.00
#
_symmetry.space_group_name_H-M   'P 1'
#
loop_
_entity.id
_entity.type
_entity.pdbx_description
1 polymer ?
#
loop_
_entity_poly.entity_id
_entity_poly.type
_entity_poly.pdbx_seq_one_letter_code
_entity_poly.pdbx_strand_id
1 'polypeptide(L)'
;MSTSISGRELQVVKGTASPDTTTQTPGMIRMPGIDSNTAGAKKIWLGKVECVPNTMGPPHHHGEAETAAYVIKGHIRVYFGEDYKEFVEAGPGD
;
A
#
# COMPACT_ATOMS: atom_id res chain seq x y z
N MET A 1 -5.68 -28.42 -22.23
CA MET A 1 -5.85 -27.70 -20.96
C MET A 1 -6.53 -26.39 -21.25
N SER A 2 -7.77 -26.22 -20.80
CA SER A 2 -8.56 -25.01 -21.03
C SER A 2 -8.17 -23.97 -19.99
N THR A 3 -7.40 -22.95 -20.38
CA THR A 3 -7.28 -21.71 -19.60
C THR A 3 -8.58 -20.93 -19.77
N SER A 4 -9.58 -21.24 -18.94
CA SER A 4 -10.75 -20.38 -18.81
C SER A 4 -10.32 -19.09 -18.12
N ILE A 5 -10.19 -18.01 -18.89
CA ILE A 5 -10.07 -16.65 -18.35
C ILE A 5 -11.46 -16.29 -17.83
N SER A 6 -11.70 -16.48 -16.53
CA SER A 6 -12.96 -16.11 -15.87
C SER A 6 -13.04 -14.63 -15.48
N GLY A 7 -12.03 -13.82 -15.79
CA GLY A 7 -12.00 -12.39 -15.52
C GLY A 7 -12.87 -11.60 -16.48
N ARG A 8 -14.19 -11.52 -16.23
CA ARG A 8 -15.13 -10.69 -17.00
C ARG A 8 -15.71 -9.50 -16.23
N GLU A 9 -15.37 -9.32 -14.96
CA GLU A 9 -15.97 -8.27 -14.14
C GLU A 9 -14.95 -7.16 -13.85
N LEU A 10 -15.16 -6.01 -14.49
CA LEU A 10 -14.52 -4.77 -14.10
C LEU A 10 -15.22 -4.25 -12.84
N GLN A 11 -14.43 -3.96 -11.81
CA GLN A 11 -14.93 -3.39 -10.57
C GLN A 11 -14.43 -1.96 -10.41
N VAL A 12 -15.34 -1.08 -9.98
CA VAL A 12 -15.02 0.30 -9.65
C VAL A 12 -15.25 0.48 -8.16
N VAL A 13 -14.17 0.70 -7.40
CA VAL A 13 -14.25 1.11 -6.00
C VAL A 13 -14.24 2.64 -5.95
N LYS A 14 -15.27 3.22 -5.33
CA LYS A 14 -15.35 4.68 -5.14
C LYS A 14 -14.73 5.05 -3.80
N GLY A 15 -13.62 5.80 -3.85
CA GLY A 15 -12.90 6.21 -2.64
C GLY A 15 -12.16 5.05 -1.99
N THR A 16 -12.14 5.04 -0.66
CA THR A 16 -11.48 4.01 0.15
C THR A 16 -12.41 3.49 1.24
N ALA A 17 -12.20 2.24 1.66
CA ALA A 17 -12.85 1.65 2.83
C ALA A 17 -12.38 2.31 4.14
N SER A 18 -13.11 2.03 5.22
CA SER A 18 -12.75 2.47 6.58
C SER A 18 -11.35 1.97 6.97
N PRO A 19 -10.53 2.76 7.69
CA PRO A 19 -9.28 2.29 8.27
C PRO A 19 -9.42 1.04 9.16
N ASP A 20 -10.60 0.83 9.76
CA ASP A 20 -10.84 -0.29 10.68
C ASP A 20 -10.84 -1.67 9.97
N THR A 21 -10.90 -1.70 8.64
CA THR A 21 -10.87 -2.95 7.87
C THR A 21 -9.45 -3.43 7.57
N THR A 22 -8.42 -2.73 8.06
CA THR A 22 -7.02 -3.11 7.85
C THR A 22 -6.16 -2.80 9.07
N THR A 23 -5.08 -3.55 9.25
CA THR A 23 -4.16 -3.34 10.38
C THR A 23 -3.40 -2.02 10.23
N GLN A 24 -3.35 -1.28 11.33
CA GLN A 24 -2.70 0.03 11.39
C GLN A 24 -1.33 -0.06 12.07
N THR A 25 -0.46 0.88 11.72
CA THR A 25 0.79 1.13 12.43
C THR A 25 0.62 2.46 13.17
N PRO A 26 1.08 2.60 14.43
CA PRO A 26 0.98 3.87 15.14
C PRO A 26 1.49 5.04 14.30
N GLY A 27 0.68 6.10 14.16
CA GLY A 27 0.98 7.28 13.35
C GLY A 27 0.86 7.10 11.84
N MET A 28 0.38 5.95 11.35
CA MET A 28 0.08 5.70 9.94
C MET A 28 -1.35 5.17 9.79
N ILE A 29 -2.20 5.91 9.09
CA ILE A 29 -3.58 5.54 8.81
C ILE A 29 -3.68 5.05 7.36
N ARG A 30 -3.98 3.76 7.20
CA ARG A 30 -4.18 3.08 5.92
C ARG A 30 -5.67 2.95 5.65
N MET A 31 -6.09 3.39 4.47
CA MET A 31 -7.46 3.28 3.98
C MET A 31 -7.44 2.45 2.69
N PRO A 32 -7.91 1.19 2.71
CA PRO A 32 -7.86 0.31 1.54
C PRO A 32 -8.74 0.83 0.39
N GLY A 33 -8.22 0.84 -0.83
CA GLY A 33 -8.98 1.10 -2.04
C GLY A 33 -9.26 -0.19 -2.82
N ILE A 34 -8.22 -1.00 -3.04
CA ILE A 34 -8.28 -2.31 -3.68
C ILE A 34 -7.63 -3.32 -2.74
N ASP A 35 -8.43 -4.20 -2.15
CA ASP A 35 -8.02 -5.32 -1.32
C ASP A 35 -9.08 -6.45 -1.39
N SER A 36 -8.96 -7.47 -0.54
CA SER A 36 -9.92 -8.57 -0.47
C SER A 36 -11.32 -8.13 -0.05
N ASN A 37 -11.45 -7.08 0.75
CA ASN A 37 -12.71 -6.62 1.33
C ASN A 37 -13.47 -5.67 0.40
N THR A 38 -12.75 -4.96 -0.47
CA THR A 38 -13.29 -3.96 -1.40
C THR A 38 -13.54 -4.58 -2.78
N ALA A 39 -12.50 -5.08 -3.43
CA ALA A 39 -12.54 -5.56 -4.80
C ALA A 39 -12.44 -7.09 -4.91
N GLY A 40 -12.45 -7.81 -3.78
CA GLY A 40 -12.15 -9.25 -3.77
C GLY A 40 -10.73 -9.58 -4.22
N ALA A 41 -9.80 -8.63 -4.13
CA ALA A 41 -8.44 -8.80 -4.61
C ALA A 41 -7.69 -9.85 -3.76
N LYS A 42 -6.98 -10.74 -4.44
CA LYS A 42 -6.30 -11.89 -3.78
C LYS A 42 -4.78 -11.76 -3.74
N LYS A 43 -4.22 -10.85 -4.53
CA LYS A 43 -2.76 -10.75 -4.75
C LYS A 43 -2.22 -9.34 -4.66
N ILE A 44 -3.09 -8.33 -4.59
CA ILE A 44 -2.70 -6.92 -4.54
C ILE A 44 -3.40 -6.24 -3.38
N TRP A 45 -2.72 -5.27 -2.81
CA TRP A 45 -3.28 -4.27 -1.92
C TRP A 45 -2.90 -2.89 -2.47
N LEU A 46 -3.88 -2.02 -2.64
CA LEU A 46 -3.67 -0.62 -2.99
C LEU A 46 -4.58 0.23 -2.12
N GLY A 47 -4.05 1.30 -1.56
CA GLY A 47 -4.83 2.16 -0.69
C GLY A 47 -4.16 3.50 -0.49
N LYS A 48 -4.88 4.39 0.20
CA LYS A 48 -4.35 5.67 0.63
C LYS A 48 -3.71 5.50 2.01
N VAL A 49 -2.52 6.06 2.18
CA VAL A 49 -1.84 6.08 3.48
C VAL A 49 -1.58 7.53 3.86
N GLU A 50 -1.93 7.88 5.09
CA GLU A 50 -1.59 9.16 5.71
C GLU A 50 -0.71 8.92 6.92
N CYS A 51 0.43 9.60 6.98
CA CYS A 51 1.42 9.45 8.04
C CYS A 51 1.56 10.76 8.82
N VAL A 52 1.60 10.66 10.14
CA VAL A 52 2.00 11.78 11.01
C VAL A 52 3.48 12.08 10.78
N PRO A 53 3.89 13.36 10.68
CA PRO A 53 5.30 13.72 10.49
C PRO A 53 6.22 13.08 11.52
N ASN A 54 7.43 12.72 11.10
CA ASN A 54 8.47 12.11 11.95
C ASN A 54 8.07 10.79 12.61
N THR A 55 7.11 10.06 12.02
CA THR A 55 6.76 8.69 12.45
C THR A 55 7.53 7.67 11.61
N MET A 56 8.05 6.63 12.26
CA MET A 56 8.73 5.51 11.61
C MET A 56 8.00 4.21 11.92
N GLY A 57 7.66 3.46 10.87
CA GLY A 57 7.09 2.12 11.02
C GLY A 57 8.17 1.09 11.36
N PRO A 58 7.81 -0.05 11.99
CA PRO A 58 8.75 -1.14 12.17
C PRO A 58 9.17 -1.72 10.81
N PRO A 59 10.39 -2.26 10.70
CA PRO A 59 10.78 -2.99 9.51
C PRO A 59 9.87 -4.19 9.24
N HIS A 60 9.57 -4.43 7.98
CA HIS A 60 8.72 -5.54 7.51
C HIS A 60 9.03 -5.86 6.05
N HIS A 61 8.62 -7.03 5.58
CA HIS A 61 8.75 -7.45 4.17
C HIS A 61 7.37 -7.61 3.52
N HIS A 62 7.33 -7.47 2.19
CA HIS A 62 6.09 -7.58 1.41
C HIS A 62 5.94 -8.96 0.74
N GLY A 63 6.83 -9.89 1.08
CA GLY A 63 6.83 -11.25 0.54
C GLY A 63 7.26 -11.23 -0.92
N GLU A 64 6.50 -11.89 -1.80
CA GLU A 64 6.73 -11.91 -3.25
C GLU A 64 6.13 -10.68 -3.97
N ALA A 65 5.48 -9.76 -3.24
CA ALA A 65 4.83 -8.62 -3.85
C ALA A 65 5.83 -7.51 -4.20
N GLU A 66 5.67 -6.93 -5.38
CA GLU A 66 6.26 -5.62 -5.70
C GLU A 66 5.59 -4.53 -4.86
N THR A 67 6.36 -3.55 -4.45
CA THR A 67 5.89 -2.40 -3.66
C THR A 67 6.02 -1.13 -4.47
N ALA A 68 4.95 -0.35 -4.52
CA ALA A 68 4.96 0.99 -5.09
C ALA A 68 4.25 1.97 -4.17
N ALA A 69 4.72 3.22 -4.17
CA ALA A 69 4.06 4.33 -3.52
C ALA A 69 4.13 5.53 -4.47
N TYR A 70 3.03 6.29 -4.55
CA TYR A 70 3.01 7.56 -5.26
C TYR A 70 2.70 8.66 -4.24
N VAL A 71 3.59 9.63 -4.12
CA VAL A 71 3.48 10.65 -3.08
C VAL A 71 2.62 11.80 -3.60
N ILE A 72 1.48 12.01 -2.92
CA ILE A 72 0.54 13.10 -3.26
C ILE A 72 0.95 14.40 -2.57
N LYS A 73 1.43 14.31 -1.31
CA LYS A 73 1.80 15.44 -0.47
C LYS A 73 2.79 15.00 0.60
N GLY A 74 3.71 15.89 0.97
CA GLY A 74 4.67 15.67 2.04
C GLY A 74 6.00 15.12 1.52
N HIS A 75 6.75 14.48 2.41
CA HIS A 75 8.06 13.92 2.10
C HIS A 75 8.23 12.64 2.90
N ILE A 76 8.66 11.56 2.24
CA ILE A 76 8.93 10.28 2.89
C ILE A 76 10.36 9.85 2.62
N ARG A 77 10.93 9.10 3.56
CA ARG A 77 12.18 8.37 3.38
C ARG A 77 11.93 6.90 3.67
N VAL A 78 12.34 6.05 2.76
CA VAL A 78 12.22 4.59 2.89
C VAL A 78 13.61 4.01 3.03
N TYR A 79 13.87 3.37 4.16
CA TYR A 79 15.14 2.68 4.42
C TYR A 79 15.06 1.21 4.03
N PHE A 80 16.13 0.68 3.47
CA PHE A 80 16.24 -0.71 3.01
C PHE A 80 17.71 -1.18 3.01
N GLY A 81 17.95 -2.40 2.52
CA GLY A 81 19.28 -3.00 2.45
C GLY A 81 19.75 -3.57 3.80
N GLU A 82 21.02 -3.97 3.85
CA GLU A 82 21.64 -4.52 5.05
C GLU A 82 21.65 -3.48 6.18
N ASP A 83 21.13 -3.86 7.35
CA ASP A 83 20.96 -2.98 8.52
C ASP A 83 20.23 -1.65 8.24
N TYR A 84 19.41 -1.57 7.18
CA TYR A 84 18.69 -0.35 6.78
C TYR A 84 19.61 0.85 6.47
N LYS A 85 20.84 0.59 5.99
CA LYS A 85 21.84 1.62 5.68
C LYS A 85 21.56 2.37 4.38
N GLU A 86 20.75 1.81 3.49
CA GLU A 86 20.35 2.44 2.24
C GLU A 86 19.00 3.12 2.41
N PHE A 87 18.78 4.22 1.69
CA PHE A 87 17.49 4.88 1.67
C PHE A 87 17.22 5.58 0.35
N VAL A 88 15.94 5.74 0.05
CA VAL A 88 15.43 6.66 -0.98
C VAL A 88 14.48 7.66 -0.34
N GLU A 89 14.39 8.83 -0.95
CA GLU A 89 13.47 9.89 -0.57
C GLU A 89 12.50 10.16 -1.72
N ALA A 90 11.27 10.50 -1.38
CA ALA A 90 10.24 10.81 -2.35
C ALA A 90 9.37 11.98 -1.86
N GLY A 91 9.07 12.89 -2.79
CA GLY A 91 8.21 14.04 -2.60
C GLY A 91 7.03 14.02 -3.59
N PRO A 92 6.18 15.06 -3.60
CA PRO A 92 4.95 15.04 -4.38
C PRO A 92 5.22 14.87 -5.89
N GLY A 93 4.64 13.84 -6.49
CA GLY A 93 4.83 13.52 -7.90
C GLY A 93 5.75 12.33 -8.18
N ASP A 94 6.46 11.86 -7.16
CA ASP A 94 7.32 10.66 -7.20
C ASP A 94 6.54 9.38 -6.90
#